data_AF-A0A957P8R2-F1
#
_entry.id   AF-A0A957P8R2-F1
#
_cell.length_a   1.000
_cell.length_b   1.000
_cell.length_c   1.000
_cell.angle_alpha   90.00
_cell.angle_beta   90.00
_cell.angle_gamma   90.00
#
_symmetry.space_group_name_H-M   'P 1'
#
loop_
_entity.id
_entity.type
_entity.pdbx_description
1 polymer ?
#
loop_
_entity_poly.entity_id
_entity_poly.type
_entity_poly.pdbx_seq_one_letter_code
_entity_poly.pdbx_strand_id
1 'polypeptide(L)'
;LQSIMAYWFYVRYGVEPAVLGAIFFGANILAGISALSAAAVAARIGLINTMVFTHIPSNILLILVPLMPNLPLAITMLLLRFSISQMDVPTRQSYTMAVVEPDERSAAAGVTGIARTVGAAFAPYLTGLIIGNPAWLSAPFFIAGILKIIYDLSLYRMFISVKPPEEKTP
;
A
#
# COMPACT_ATOMS: atom_id res chain seq x y z
N LEU A 1 -0.07 -7.32 7.46
CA LEU A 1 -0.85 -6.07 7.64
C LEU A 1 -2.31 -6.35 7.99
N GLN A 2 -3.08 -7.09 7.17
CA GLN A 2 -4.49 -7.37 7.47
C GLN A 2 -4.70 -8.09 8.81
N SER A 3 -3.89 -9.11 9.13
CA SER A 3 -3.97 -9.82 10.42
C SER A 3 -3.68 -8.91 11.64
N ILE A 4 -2.74 -7.97 11.49
CA ILE A 4 -2.42 -6.99 12.55
C ILE A 4 -3.55 -5.96 12.69
N MET A 5 -4.13 -5.51 11.58
CA MET A 5 -5.29 -4.63 11.61
C MET A 5 -6.48 -5.32 12.27
N ALA A 6 -6.77 -6.58 11.92
CA ALA A 6 -7.82 -7.38 12.56
C ALA A 6 -7.62 -7.47 14.07
N TYR A 7 -6.40 -7.81 14.50
CA TYR A 7 -6.03 -7.85 15.92
C TYR A 7 -6.19 -6.49 16.60
N TRP A 8 -5.74 -5.41 15.96
CA TRP A 8 -5.86 -4.06 16.49
C TRP A 8 -7.33 -3.65 16.69
N PHE A 9 -8.21 -3.89 15.71
CA PHE A 9 -9.64 -3.60 15.83
C PHE A 9 -10.30 -4.43 16.94
N TYR A 10 -9.93 -5.70 17.06
CA TYR A 10 -10.40 -6.56 18.15
C TYR A 10 -9.99 -6.01 19.52
N VAL A 11 -8.71 -5.70 19.73
CA VAL A 11 -8.21 -5.20 21.02
C VAL A 11 -8.72 -3.79 21.34
N ARG A 12 -8.82 -2.90 20.34
CA ARG A 12 -9.19 -1.49 20.54
C ARG A 12 -10.69 -1.29 20.74
N TYR A 13 -11.52 -1.99 19.96
CA TYR A 13 -12.97 -1.76 19.91
C TYR A 13 -13.81 -3.01 20.20
N GLY A 14 -13.19 -4.17 20.47
CA GLY A 14 -13.92 -5.42 20.75
C GLY A 14 -14.64 -5.99 19.53
N VAL A 15 -14.19 -5.66 18.31
CA VAL A 15 -14.90 -6.06 17.08
C VAL A 15 -14.85 -7.59 16.90
N GLU A 16 -16.02 -8.19 16.72
CA GLU A 16 -16.13 -9.63 16.50
C GLU A 16 -15.53 -10.06 15.15
N PRO A 17 -14.98 -11.29 15.05
CA PRO A 17 -14.39 -11.82 13.81
C PRO A 17 -15.32 -11.77 12.59
N ALA A 18 -16.63 -12.00 12.76
CA ALA A 18 -17.60 -11.96 11.67
C ALA A 18 -17.69 -10.55 11.06
N VAL A 19 -17.72 -9.51 11.90
CA VAL A 19 -17.76 -8.11 11.46
C VAL A 19 -16.44 -7.72 10.79
N LEU A 20 -15.30 -8.15 11.35
CA LEU A 20 -13.99 -7.97 10.71
C LEU A 20 -13.94 -8.60 9.32
N GLY A 21 -14.50 -9.81 9.16
CA GLY A 21 -14.63 -10.48 7.88
C GLY A 21 -15.39 -9.63 6.86
N ALA A 22 -16.54 -9.07 7.25
CA ALA A 22 -17.33 -8.19 6.38
C ALA A 22 -16.59 -6.89 6.01
N ILE A 23 -15.91 -6.25 6.97
CA ILE A 23 -15.10 -5.04 6.74
C ILE A 23 -13.99 -5.34 5.72
N PHE A 24 -13.23 -6.41 5.92
CA PHE A 24 -12.14 -6.75 5.01
C PHE A 24 -12.62 -7.26 3.66
N PHE A 25 -13.80 -7.88 3.58
CA PHE A 25 -14.42 -8.22 2.31
C PHE A 25 -14.68 -6.95 1.48
N GLY A 26 -15.36 -5.96 2.08
CA GLY A 26 -15.59 -4.67 1.42
C GLY A 26 -14.29 -3.94 1.05
N ALA A 27 -13.31 -3.97 1.95
CA ALA A 27 -11.98 -3.42 1.70
C ALA A 27 -11.31 -4.08 0.47
N ASN A 28 -11.38 -5.42 0.35
CA ASN A 28 -10.80 -6.14 -0.78
C ASN A 28 -11.53 -5.88 -2.10
N ILE A 29 -12.86 -5.68 -2.09
CA ILE A 29 -13.59 -5.21 -3.27
C ILE A 29 -13.07 -3.84 -3.73
N LEU A 30 -12.95 -2.88 -2.80
CA LEU A 30 -12.43 -1.54 -3.09
C LEU A 30 -10.99 -1.61 -3.62
N ALA A 31 -10.15 -2.46 -3.02
CA ALA A 31 -8.79 -2.72 -3.48
C ALA A 31 -8.75 -3.29 -4.91
N GLY A 32 -9.68 -4.20 -5.25
CA GLY A 32 -9.81 -4.75 -6.60
C GLY A 32 -10.17 -3.66 -7.62
N ILE A 33 -11.18 -2.85 -7.31
CA ILE A 33 -11.59 -1.71 -8.14
C ILE A 33 -10.43 -0.71 -8.29
N SER A 34 -9.72 -0.42 -7.20
CA SER A 34 -8.54 0.44 -7.17
C SER A 34 -7.45 -0.05 -8.13
N ALA A 35 -7.11 -1.35 -8.06
CA ALA A 35 -6.11 -1.95 -8.95
C ALA A 35 -6.53 -1.92 -10.43
N LEU A 36 -7.79 -2.23 -10.75
CA LEU A 36 -8.31 -2.17 -12.12
C LEU A 36 -8.31 -0.75 -12.68
N SER A 37 -8.59 0.24 -11.85
CA SER A 37 -8.61 1.66 -12.25
C SER A 37 -7.20 2.22 -12.51
N ALA A 38 -6.15 1.54 -12.04
CA ALA A 38 -4.79 2.04 -12.08
C ALA A 38 -4.29 2.34 -13.50
N ALA A 39 -4.62 1.50 -14.49
CA ALA A 39 -4.21 1.71 -15.87
C ALA A 39 -4.82 2.99 -16.47
N ALA A 40 -6.12 3.24 -16.21
CA ALA A 40 -6.81 4.42 -16.69
C ALA A 40 -6.27 5.71 -16.04
N VAL A 41 -5.91 5.66 -14.76
CA VAL A 41 -5.27 6.79 -14.06
C VAL A 41 -3.86 7.02 -14.59
N ALA A 42 -3.06 5.96 -14.74
CA ALA A 42 -1.71 6.04 -15.26
C ALA A 42 -1.63 6.58 -16.69
N ALA A 43 -2.57 6.23 -17.55
CA ALA A 43 -2.65 6.80 -18.90
C ALA A 43 -2.84 8.32 -18.90
N ARG A 44 -3.42 8.90 -17.82
CA ARG A 44 -3.68 10.34 -17.73
C ARG A 44 -2.56 11.12 -17.07
N ILE A 45 -1.97 10.58 -16.01
CA ILE A 45 -0.99 11.32 -15.19
C ILE A 45 0.40 10.69 -15.18
N GLY A 46 0.60 9.52 -15.79
CA GLY A 46 1.84 8.74 -15.80
C GLY A 46 1.92 7.69 -14.68
N LEU A 47 2.75 6.67 -14.88
CA LEU A 47 2.96 5.53 -13.99
C LEU A 47 3.53 5.97 -12.64
N ILE A 48 4.60 6.76 -12.64
CA ILE A 48 5.29 7.23 -11.42
C ILE A 48 4.36 8.12 -10.59
N ASN A 49 3.69 9.07 -11.25
CA ASN A 49 2.74 9.96 -10.59
C ASN A 49 1.55 9.18 -10.02
N THR A 50 1.03 8.18 -10.74
CA THR A 50 -0.06 7.34 -10.24
C THR A 50 0.35 6.56 -9.00
N MET A 51 1.57 6.00 -8.97
CA MET A 51 2.08 5.34 -7.76
C MET A 51 2.10 6.30 -6.57
N VAL A 52 2.75 7.45 -6.73
CA VAL A 52 3.05 8.37 -5.62
C VAL A 52 1.79 9.11 -5.13
N PHE A 53 0.99 9.67 -6.04
CA PHE A 53 -0.17 10.49 -5.67
C PHE A 53 -1.36 9.68 -5.14
N THR A 54 -1.39 8.37 -5.37
CA THR A 54 -2.41 7.48 -4.78
C THR A 54 -1.92 6.90 -3.45
N HIS A 55 -0.63 6.61 -3.32
CA HIS A 55 -0.05 6.08 -2.09
C HIS A 55 0.06 7.10 -0.96
N ILE A 56 0.51 8.33 -1.21
CA ILE A 56 0.66 9.32 -0.14
C ILE A 56 -0.66 9.52 0.64
N PRO A 57 -1.80 9.86 -0.01
CA PRO A 57 -3.07 9.99 0.71
C PRO A 57 -3.52 8.66 1.34
N SER A 58 -3.32 7.52 0.68
CA SER A 58 -3.59 6.19 1.25
C SER A 58 -2.82 5.93 2.55
N ASN A 59 -1.55 6.32 2.61
CA ASN A 59 -0.70 6.13 3.78
C ASN A 59 -1.02 7.15 4.89
N ILE A 60 -1.47 8.34 4.54
CA ILE A 60 -2.06 9.28 5.51
C ILE A 60 -3.33 8.68 6.13
N LEU A 61 -4.23 8.12 5.32
CA LEU A 61 -5.43 7.44 5.82
C LEU A 61 -5.07 6.28 6.75
N LEU A 62 -4.02 5.51 6.44
CA LEU A 62 -3.51 4.45 7.32
C LEU A 62 -3.09 5.00 8.70
N ILE A 63 -2.37 6.12 8.72
CA ILE A 63 -1.91 6.81 9.94
C ILE A 63 -3.11 7.33 10.76
N LEU A 64 -4.18 7.74 10.09
CA LEU A 64 -5.39 8.24 10.74
C LEU A 64 -6.23 7.14 11.41
N VAL A 65 -6.20 5.90 10.91
CA VAL A 65 -6.98 4.77 11.49
C VAL A 65 -6.86 4.68 13.01
N PRO A 66 -5.65 4.59 13.61
CA PRO A 66 -5.52 4.46 15.06
C PRO A 66 -5.85 5.72 15.86
N LEU A 67 -6.00 6.87 15.19
CA LEU A 67 -6.33 8.15 15.82
C LEU A 67 -7.84 8.38 15.91
N MET A 68 -8.66 7.52 15.30
CA MET A 68 -10.11 7.71 15.27
C MET A 68 -10.74 7.42 16.65
N PRO A 69 -11.66 8.28 17.13
CA PRO A 69 -12.24 8.15 18.46
C PRO A 69 -13.25 7.00 18.56
N ASN A 70 -13.82 6.55 17.44
CA ASN A 70 -14.83 5.50 17.39
C ASN A 70 -14.63 4.56 16.20
N LEU A 71 -15.28 3.40 16.29
CA LEU A 71 -15.17 2.32 15.32
C LEU A 71 -15.63 2.73 13.90
N PRO A 72 -16.80 3.37 13.69
CA PRO A 72 -17.23 3.77 12.35
C PRO A 72 -16.20 4.63 11.62
N LEU A 73 -15.62 5.64 12.29
CA LEU A 73 -14.61 6.49 11.70
C LEU A 73 -13.33 5.71 11.33
N ALA A 74 -12.87 4.80 12.19
CA ALA A 74 -11.71 3.95 11.90
C ALA A 74 -11.95 3.06 10.67
N ILE A 75 -13.15 2.50 10.53
CA ILE A 75 -13.57 1.72 9.35
C ILE A 75 -13.62 2.62 8.11
N THR A 76 -14.20 3.81 8.20
CA THR A 76 -14.26 4.75 7.07
C THR A 76 -12.85 5.10 6.56
N MET A 77 -11.92 5.43 7.46
CA MET A 77 -10.52 5.69 7.06
C MET A 77 -9.89 4.47 6.38
N LEU A 78 -10.16 3.26 6.89
CA LEU A 78 -9.67 2.03 6.30
C LEU A 78 -10.26 1.77 4.90
N LEU A 79 -11.56 1.93 4.71
CA LEU A 79 -12.20 1.71 3.42
C LEU A 79 -11.78 2.75 2.38
N LEU A 80 -11.71 4.02 2.77
CA LEU A 80 -11.17 5.09 1.93
C LEU A 80 -9.72 4.82 1.53
N ARG A 81 -8.91 4.28 2.45
CA ARG A 81 -7.54 3.87 2.13
C ARG A 81 -7.56 2.82 1.02
N PHE A 82 -8.38 1.78 1.16
CA PHE A 82 -8.40 0.66 0.21
C PHE A 82 -8.92 1.03 -1.17
N SER A 83 -9.73 2.09 -1.32
CA SER A 83 -10.19 2.55 -2.63
C SER A 83 -9.08 3.17 -3.49
N ILE A 84 -7.96 3.56 -2.89
CA ILE A 84 -6.82 4.20 -3.58
C ILE A 84 -5.49 3.48 -3.36
N SER A 85 -5.41 2.47 -2.48
CA SER A 85 -4.13 1.90 -2.08
C SER A 85 -3.51 0.88 -3.03
N GLN A 86 -4.22 0.39 -4.05
CA GLN A 86 -3.74 -0.74 -4.87
C GLN A 86 -3.32 -0.35 -6.28
N MET A 87 -3.27 0.94 -6.59
CA MET A 87 -2.87 1.42 -7.92
C MET A 87 -1.37 1.27 -8.17
N ASP A 88 -0.55 1.10 -7.12
CA ASP A 88 0.90 0.99 -7.22
C ASP A 88 1.38 -0.36 -7.79
N VAL A 89 0.64 -1.43 -7.55
CA VAL A 89 1.03 -2.78 -7.97
C VAL A 89 1.16 -2.89 -9.48
N PRO A 90 0.10 -2.63 -10.28
CA PRO A 90 0.20 -2.74 -11.74
C PRO A 90 1.10 -1.66 -12.35
N THR A 91 1.09 -0.45 -11.80
CA THR A 91 1.89 0.67 -12.35
C THR A 91 3.38 0.49 -12.11
N ARG A 92 3.81 0.00 -10.94
CA ARG A 92 5.22 -0.35 -10.67
C ARG A 92 5.69 -1.48 -11.58
N GLN A 93 4.86 -2.50 -11.76
CA GLN A 93 5.20 -3.62 -12.65
C GLN A 93 5.38 -3.14 -14.08
N SER A 94 4.43 -2.38 -14.61
CA SER A 94 4.52 -1.77 -15.94
C SER A 94 5.76 -0.87 -16.07
N TYR A 95 5.99 0.03 -15.12
CA TYR A 95 7.15 0.92 -15.14
C TYR A 95 8.47 0.15 -15.16
N THR A 96 8.63 -0.84 -14.28
CA THR A 96 9.86 -1.64 -14.19
C THR A 96 10.16 -2.35 -15.52
N MET A 97 9.14 -2.89 -16.18
CA MET A 97 9.31 -3.59 -17.47
C MET A 97 9.57 -2.63 -18.63
N ALA A 98 9.11 -1.39 -18.52
CA ALA A 98 9.29 -0.37 -19.55
C ALA A 98 10.68 0.29 -19.52
N VAL A 99 11.38 0.24 -18.38
CA VAL A 99 12.71 0.88 -18.19
C VAL A 99 13.89 -0.09 -18.29
N VAL A 100 13.64 -1.36 -18.59
CA VAL A 100 14.67 -2.40 -18.79
C VAL A 100 14.57 -3.01 -20.18
N GLU A 101 15.67 -3.58 -20.68
CA GLU A 101 15.70 -4.24 -21.97
C GLU A 101 14.82 -5.51 -21.98
N PRO A 102 14.21 -5.89 -23.12
CA PRO A 102 13.25 -7.00 -23.18
C PRO A 102 13.76 -8.34 -22.62
N ASP A 103 15.04 -8.63 -22.82
CA ASP A 103 15.76 -9.81 -22.34
C ASP A 103 16.06 -9.76 -20.83
N GLU A 104 16.23 -8.55 -20.26
CA GLU A 104 16.47 -8.35 -18.83
C GLU A 104 15.19 -8.36 -17.97
N ARG A 105 14.01 -8.23 -18.59
CA ARG A 105 12.71 -8.15 -17.90
C ARG A 105 12.45 -9.28 -16.90
N SER A 106 12.85 -10.50 -17.24
CA SER A 106 12.71 -11.66 -16.34
C SER A 106 13.60 -11.51 -15.10
N ALA A 107 14.85 -11.08 -15.28
CA ALA A 107 15.77 -10.82 -14.18
C ALA A 107 15.29 -9.68 -13.29
N ALA A 108 14.82 -8.57 -13.88
CA ALA A 108 14.27 -7.42 -13.16
C ALA A 108 13.04 -7.82 -12.31
N ALA A 109 12.11 -8.59 -12.88
CA ALA A 109 10.97 -9.14 -12.14
C ALA A 109 11.41 -10.07 -11.00
N GLY A 110 12.43 -10.90 -11.23
CA GLY A 110 13.01 -11.77 -10.21
C GLY A 110 13.59 -11.00 -9.04
N VAL A 111 14.46 -10.02 -9.29
CA VAL A 111 15.12 -9.21 -8.25
C VAL A 111 14.09 -8.43 -7.43
N THR A 112 13.12 -7.79 -8.08
CA THR A 112 12.04 -7.06 -7.38
C THR A 112 11.14 -8.00 -6.57
N GLY A 113 10.88 -9.20 -7.08
CA GLY A 113 10.16 -10.26 -6.36
C GLY A 113 10.88 -10.73 -5.10
N ILE A 114 12.20 -10.93 -5.18
CA ILE A 114 13.04 -11.31 -4.02
C ILE A 114 12.96 -10.21 -2.96
N ALA A 115 13.21 -8.95 -3.34
CA ALA A 115 13.15 -7.82 -2.42
C ALA A 115 11.79 -7.74 -1.69
N ARG A 116 10.68 -7.91 -2.45
CA ARG A 116 9.33 -7.94 -1.89
C ARG A 116 9.15 -9.10 -0.90
N THR A 117 9.63 -10.29 -1.24
CA THR A 117 9.46 -11.50 -0.44
C THR A 117 10.25 -11.43 0.86
N VAL A 118 11.49 -10.94 0.80
CA VAL A 118 12.33 -10.67 1.97
C VAL A 118 11.61 -9.70 2.91
N GLY A 119 11.14 -8.57 2.40
CA GLY A 119 10.38 -7.61 3.21
C GLY A 119 9.13 -8.23 3.85
N ALA A 120 8.38 -9.04 3.09
CA ALA A 120 7.19 -9.73 3.59
C ALA A 120 7.50 -10.80 4.66
N ALA A 121 8.66 -11.44 4.60
CA ALA A 121 9.09 -12.44 5.59
C ALA A 121 9.50 -11.80 6.92
N PHE A 122 10.19 -10.67 6.89
CA PHE A 122 10.66 -9.98 8.11
C PHE A 122 9.57 -9.14 8.79
N ALA A 123 8.61 -8.60 8.04
CA ALA A 123 7.61 -7.68 8.59
C ALA A 123 6.76 -8.27 9.74
N PRO A 124 6.27 -9.54 9.69
CA PRO A 124 5.53 -10.13 10.80
C PRO A 124 6.37 -10.27 12.08
N TYR A 125 7.65 -10.63 11.96
CA TYR A 125 8.55 -10.76 13.10
C TYR A 125 8.72 -9.41 13.82
N LEU A 126 9.07 -8.36 13.07
CA LEU A 126 9.22 -7.01 13.63
C LEU A 126 7.92 -6.49 14.22
N THR A 127 6.80 -6.72 13.53
CA THR A 127 5.50 -6.26 14.03
C THR A 127 5.09 -7.02 15.29
N GLY A 128 5.39 -8.32 15.38
CA GLY A 128 5.15 -9.15 16.56
C GLY A 128 5.87 -8.61 17.81
N LEU A 129 7.13 -8.21 17.67
CA LEU A 129 7.90 -7.58 18.76
C LEU A 129 7.26 -6.27 19.23
N ILE A 130 6.76 -5.46 18.29
CA ILE A 130 6.13 -4.16 18.58
C ILE A 130 4.80 -4.35 19.31
N ILE A 131 3.91 -5.21 18.80
CA ILE A 131 2.57 -5.39 19.37
C ILE A 131 2.57 -6.23 20.66
N GLY A 132 3.69 -6.87 21.00
CA GLY A 132 3.87 -7.55 22.28
C GLY A 132 3.76 -6.62 23.49
N ASN A 133 3.97 -5.30 23.30
CA ASN A 133 3.65 -4.29 24.29
C ASN A 133 2.31 -3.60 23.94
N PRO A 134 1.27 -3.70 24.81
CA PRO A 134 -0.02 -3.06 24.56
C PRO A 134 0.05 -1.55 24.31
N ALA A 135 1.02 -0.85 24.90
CA ALA A 135 1.21 0.58 24.69
C ALA A 135 1.60 0.93 23.24
N TRP A 136 2.13 -0.05 22.48
CA TRP A 136 2.69 0.12 21.15
C TRP A 136 1.78 -0.48 20.07
N LEU A 137 0.55 -0.88 20.43
CA LEU A 137 -0.40 -1.55 19.54
C LEU A 137 -0.66 -0.76 18.23
N SER A 138 -0.67 0.58 18.31
CA SER A 138 -0.88 1.46 17.15
C SER A 138 0.40 1.78 16.37
N ALA A 139 1.58 1.50 16.91
CA ALA A 139 2.87 1.82 16.27
C ALA A 139 3.04 1.23 14.86
N PRO A 140 2.57 0.01 14.53
CA PRO A 140 2.69 -0.53 13.19
C PRO A 140 2.00 0.32 12.11
N PHE A 141 0.91 1.01 12.43
CA PHE A 141 0.22 1.90 11.50
C PHE A 141 1.07 3.13 11.15
N PHE A 142 1.67 3.76 12.17
CA PHE A 142 2.54 4.91 12.01
C PHE A 142 3.82 4.54 11.28
N ILE A 143 4.49 3.47 11.70
CA ILE A 143 5.75 3.01 11.09
C ILE A 143 5.52 2.64 9.63
N ALA A 144 4.47 1.87 9.32
CA ALA A 144 4.17 1.47 7.95
C ALA A 144 3.79 2.66 7.07
N GLY A 145 2.96 3.58 7.57
CA GLY A 145 2.54 4.77 6.82
C GLY A 145 3.71 5.70 6.51
N ILE A 146 4.54 6.01 7.52
CA ILE A 146 5.71 6.90 7.38
C ILE A 146 6.76 6.27 6.44
N LEU A 147 7.09 4.99 6.66
CA LEU A 147 8.08 4.30 5.83
C LEU A 147 7.67 4.27 4.36
N LYS A 148 6.38 4.03 4.08
CA LYS A 148 5.87 4.07 2.71
C LYS A 148 5.91 5.47 2.11
N ILE A 149 5.54 6.52 2.85
CA ILE A 149 5.66 7.90 2.37
C ILE A 149 7.12 8.24 2.03
N ILE A 150 8.07 7.86 2.88
CA ILE A 150 9.51 8.06 2.60
C ILE A 150 9.91 7.32 1.32
N TYR A 151 9.46 6.08 1.15
CA TYR A 151 9.68 5.32 -0.09
C TYR A 151 9.09 6.04 -1.31
N ASP A 152 7.83 6.49 -1.25
CA ASP A 152 7.16 7.14 -2.38
C ASP A 152 7.87 8.45 -2.77
N LEU A 153 8.29 9.24 -1.79
CA LEU A 153 9.07 10.47 -2.03
C LEU A 153 10.46 10.18 -2.61
N SER A 154 11.12 9.13 -2.13
CA SER A 154 12.44 8.71 -2.65
C SER A 154 12.32 8.23 -4.10
N LEU A 155 11.33 7.38 -4.38
CA LEU A 155 11.02 6.89 -5.72
C LEU A 155 10.68 8.05 -6.66
N TYR A 156 9.83 8.98 -6.22
CA TYR A 156 9.49 10.17 -7.00
C TYR A 156 10.75 10.97 -7.38
N ARG A 157 11.60 11.30 -6.41
CA ARG A 157 12.83 12.07 -6.65
C ARG A 157 13.80 11.37 -7.59
N MET A 158 13.94 10.04 -7.48
CA MET A 158 14.90 9.27 -8.28
C MET A 158 14.42 9.04 -9.72
N PHE A 159 13.11 8.90 -9.94
CA PHE A 159 12.58 8.37 -11.20
C PHE A 159 11.63 9.31 -11.95
N ILE A 160 11.28 10.48 -11.42
CA ILE A 160 10.44 11.46 -12.13
C ILE A 160 11.00 11.87 -13.49
N SER A 161 12.32 11.92 -13.65
CA SER A 161 13.00 12.27 -14.90
C SER A 161 13.14 11.10 -15.88
N VAL A 162 12.88 9.86 -15.43
CA VAL A 162 13.02 8.65 -16.24
C VAL A 162 11.65 8.29 -16.80
N LYS A 163 11.29 8.89 -17.93
CA LYS A 163 10.02 8.61 -18.59
C LYS A 163 10.08 7.27 -19.35
N PRO A 164 9.13 6.34 -19.12
CA PRO A 164 8.94 5.16 -19.95
C PRO A 164 8.76 5.53 -21.43
N PRO A 165 9.14 4.65 -22.39
CA PRO A 165 8.90 4.88 -23.81
C PRO A 165 7.43 5.18 -24.13
N GLU A 166 6.52 4.51 -23.43
CA GLU A 166 5.05 4.64 -23.56
C GLU A 166 4.53 6.03 -23.18
N GLU A 167 5.26 6.80 -22.36
CA GLU A 167 4.92 8.17 -21.95
C GLU A 167 5.65 9.24 -22.79
N LYS A 168 6.47 8.84 -23.77
CA LYS A 168 7.23 9.77 -24.63
C LYS A 168 6.48 10.16 -25.91
N THR A 169 5.42 9.46 -26.27
CA THR A 169 4.56 9.79 -27.41
C THR A 169 3.28 10.48 -26.94
N PRO A 170 2.89 11.63 -27.55
CA PRO A 170 1.67 12.36 -27.22
C PRO A 170 0.39 11.61 -27.60
#